data_AF-A5GJJ5-F1
#
_entry.id   AF-A5GJJ5-F1
#
_cell.length_a   1.000
_cell.length_b   1.000
_cell.length_c   1.000
_cell.angle_alpha   90.00
_cell.angle_beta   90.00
_cell.angle_gamma   90.00
#
_symmetry.space_group_name_H-M   'P 1'
#
loop_
_entity.id
_entity.type
_entity.pdbx_description
1 polymer ?
#
loop_
_entity_poly.entity_id
_entity_poly.type
_entity_poly.pdbx_seq_one_letter_code
_entity_poly.pdbx_strand_id
1 'polypeptide(L)'
;MAASAPAAAAPASAAPASAAPAASTIPAASSGSSSSGSAASRSSAGRSSTTTRRSTTSNRAAAGSGGRGSVAKPGPASPAPAAQPVQGIALGMIETRGMVPAIEAADAMTKAAEVTLISREYVGGGYVTVMVRGETGAVNASVRAGADACERVGDGLVAAHIIARPHQEVEPALIPTHVRRRG
;
A
#
# COMPACT_ATOMS: atom_id res chain seq x y z
N MET A 1 -33.32 -41.02 57.82
CA MET A 1 -33.08 -39.65 57.34
C MET A 1 -31.71 -39.65 56.69
N ALA A 2 -31.67 -39.57 55.36
CA ALA A 2 -30.44 -39.71 54.58
C ALA A 2 -29.61 -38.41 54.62
N ALA A 3 -28.30 -38.55 54.83
CA ALA A 3 -27.35 -37.46 54.85
C ALA A 3 -27.13 -36.88 53.44
N SER A 4 -27.31 -35.56 53.30
CA SER A 4 -26.97 -34.79 52.11
C SER A 4 -25.54 -34.28 52.22
N ALA A 5 -24.69 -34.62 51.26
CA ALA A 5 -23.34 -34.10 51.13
C ALA A 5 -23.34 -32.78 50.33
N PRO A 6 -22.49 -31.79 50.67
CA PRO A 6 -22.35 -30.58 49.86
C PRO A 6 -21.40 -30.81 48.67
N ALA A 7 -21.79 -30.30 47.49
CA ALA A 7 -20.99 -30.32 46.28
C ALA A 7 -19.80 -29.36 46.38
N ALA A 8 -18.59 -29.86 46.10
CA ALA A 8 -17.36 -29.09 46.05
C ALA A 8 -17.31 -28.18 44.81
N ALA A 9 -17.10 -26.88 45.01
CA ALA A 9 -16.83 -25.92 43.95
C ALA A 9 -15.36 -26.02 43.49
N ALA A 10 -15.16 -26.16 42.18
CA ALA A 10 -13.84 -26.19 41.55
C ALA A 10 -13.17 -24.80 41.54
N PRO A 11 -11.83 -24.68 41.67
CA PRO A 11 -11.15 -23.40 41.60
C PRO A 11 -11.04 -22.87 40.16
N ALA A 12 -11.29 -21.57 40.02
CA ALA A 12 -11.09 -20.82 38.79
C ALA A 12 -9.61 -20.81 38.36
N SER A 13 -9.35 -21.16 37.11
CA SER A 13 -8.03 -21.13 36.48
C SER A 13 -7.55 -19.69 36.27
N ALA A 14 -6.43 -19.32 36.89
CA ALA A 14 -5.73 -18.08 36.63
C ALA A 14 -5.09 -18.11 35.22
N ALA A 15 -5.40 -17.11 34.39
CA ALA A 15 -4.72 -16.89 33.11
C ALA A 15 -3.33 -16.27 33.36
N PRO A 16 -2.27 -16.72 32.67
CA PRO A 16 -0.98 -16.06 32.75
C PRO A 16 -0.99 -14.75 31.95
N ALA A 17 -0.53 -13.67 32.59
CA ALA A 17 -0.24 -12.40 31.94
C ALA A 17 0.89 -12.60 30.90
N SER A 18 0.59 -12.40 29.62
CA SER A 18 1.61 -12.34 28.57
C SER A 18 2.19 -10.93 28.49
N ALA A 19 3.49 -10.83 28.72
CA ALA A 19 4.27 -9.64 28.47
C ALA A 19 4.39 -9.42 26.95
N ALA A 20 3.89 -8.28 26.47
CA ALA A 20 4.06 -7.84 25.09
C ALA A 20 5.51 -7.35 24.86
N PRO A 21 6.18 -7.72 23.76
CA PRO A 21 7.41 -7.05 23.35
C PRO A 21 7.10 -5.70 22.70
N ALA A 22 8.04 -4.75 22.87
CA ALA A 22 7.92 -3.36 22.44
C ALA A 22 7.76 -3.20 20.92
N ALA A 23 6.51 -3.11 20.48
CA ALA A 23 6.11 -2.52 19.20
C ALA A 23 6.13 -1.00 19.33
N SER A 24 6.90 -0.29 18.48
CA SER A 24 6.83 1.17 18.44
C SER A 24 5.51 1.60 17.79
N THR A 25 4.48 1.78 18.61
CA THR A 25 3.24 2.45 18.22
C THR A 25 3.58 3.88 17.81
N ILE A 26 3.26 4.27 16.58
CA ILE A 26 3.33 5.67 16.15
C ILE A 26 2.11 6.37 16.78
N PRO A 27 2.29 7.42 17.61
CA PRO A 27 1.16 8.17 18.13
C PRO A 27 0.52 8.99 17.01
N ALA A 28 -0.82 8.99 16.95
CA ALA A 28 -1.58 9.90 16.11
C ALA A 28 -1.31 11.35 16.56
N ALA A 29 -0.65 12.15 15.72
CA ALA A 29 -0.38 13.55 16.00
C ALA A 29 -1.62 14.40 15.68
N SER A 30 -2.12 15.11 16.69
CA SER A 30 -3.14 16.14 16.55
C SER A 30 -2.55 17.38 15.86
N SER A 31 -3.15 17.79 14.75
CA SER A 31 -2.77 18.99 14.00
C SER A 31 -3.27 20.26 14.69
N GLY A 32 -2.41 20.87 15.50
CA GLY A 32 -2.57 22.26 15.94
C GLY A 32 -2.16 23.23 14.83
N SER A 33 -3.11 23.97 14.28
CA SER A 33 -2.89 25.06 13.33
C SER A 33 -2.20 26.24 14.02
N SER A 34 -0.96 26.55 13.66
CA SER A 34 -0.33 27.84 13.96
C SER A 34 -0.09 28.60 12.65
N SER A 35 -0.84 29.68 12.51
CA SER A 35 -0.69 30.68 11.46
C SER A 35 0.64 31.42 11.63
N SER A 36 1.55 31.28 10.66
CA SER A 36 2.65 32.22 10.48
C SER A 36 2.48 32.92 9.13
N GLY A 37 2.45 34.25 9.17
CA GLY A 37 2.31 35.10 8.00
C GLY A 37 3.56 35.06 7.13
N SER A 38 3.38 35.23 5.83
CA SER A 38 4.46 35.56 4.91
C SER A 38 4.08 36.74 4.04
N ALA A 39 4.97 37.72 4.05
CA ALA A 39 4.88 39.01 3.43
C ALA A 39 5.06 38.94 1.90
N ALA A 40 4.44 39.89 1.21
CA ALA A 40 4.62 40.16 -0.21
C ALA A 40 6.00 40.76 -0.52
N SER A 41 6.58 40.42 -1.67
CA SER A 41 7.30 41.37 -2.52
C SER A 41 7.38 40.86 -3.97
N ARG A 42 7.52 41.81 -4.89
CA ARG A 42 7.12 41.80 -6.31
C ARG A 42 8.29 41.61 -7.28
N SER A 43 7.94 41.44 -8.56
CA SER A 43 8.65 41.87 -9.80
C SER A 43 9.79 40.96 -10.31
N SER A 44 10.10 40.80 -11.61
CA SER A 44 9.50 41.13 -12.92
C SER A 44 10.42 40.62 -14.05
N ALA A 45 9.84 40.21 -15.19
CA ALA A 45 10.32 40.37 -16.58
C ALA A 45 11.56 39.60 -17.16
N GLY A 46 11.42 39.18 -18.44
CA GLY A 46 12.51 38.99 -19.43
C GLY A 46 12.51 37.64 -20.20
N ARG A 47 11.65 37.41 -21.20
CA ARG A 47 11.94 37.45 -22.67
C ARG A 47 13.29 36.86 -23.15
N SER A 48 13.24 35.85 -24.03
CA SER A 48 13.86 35.90 -25.38
C SER A 48 13.58 34.61 -26.20
N SER A 49 12.85 34.78 -27.30
CA SER A 49 12.65 33.81 -28.37
C SER A 49 13.48 34.25 -29.58
N THR A 50 14.42 33.41 -30.01
CA THR A 50 15.29 33.68 -31.17
C THR A 50 14.94 32.73 -32.31
N THR A 51 14.50 33.34 -33.40
CA THR A 51 14.26 32.79 -34.74
C THR A 51 15.57 32.54 -35.48
N THR A 52 15.74 31.37 -36.12
CA THR A 52 16.66 31.21 -37.28
C THR A 52 16.09 30.28 -38.36
N ARG A 53 15.56 30.94 -39.40
CA ARG A 53 15.71 30.71 -40.86
C ARG A 53 15.94 29.30 -41.43
N ARG A 54 14.91 28.83 -42.14
CA ARG A 54 14.81 28.48 -43.58
C ARG A 54 16.09 28.08 -44.35
N SER A 55 16.06 26.89 -44.95
CA SER A 55 16.73 26.59 -46.22
C SER A 55 15.90 25.60 -47.06
N THR A 56 15.60 26.05 -48.27
CA THR A 56 14.90 25.36 -49.36
C THR A 56 15.83 24.42 -50.12
N THR A 57 15.40 23.22 -50.50
CA THR A 57 15.67 22.71 -51.86
C THR A 57 14.61 21.70 -52.31
N SER A 58 14.15 21.95 -53.53
CA SER A 58 13.24 21.18 -54.37
C SER A 58 13.75 19.77 -54.72
N ASN A 59 12.83 18.82 -54.90
CA ASN A 59 12.91 17.99 -56.10
C ASN A 59 11.55 17.44 -56.55
N ARG A 60 11.38 17.39 -57.87
CA ARG A 60 10.16 17.08 -58.62
C ARG A 60 9.80 15.57 -58.62
N ALA A 61 8.49 15.36 -58.73
CA ALA A 61 7.71 14.23 -59.23
C ALA A 61 8.40 13.07 -59.98
N ALA A 62 7.93 11.85 -59.68
CA ALA A 62 7.72 10.78 -60.66
C ALA A 62 6.58 9.85 -60.18
N ALA A 63 5.67 9.55 -61.11
CA ALA A 63 4.52 8.65 -60.96
C ALA A 63 4.94 7.18 -61.04
N GLY A 64 4.13 6.26 -60.48
CA GLY A 64 4.22 4.84 -60.83
C GLY A 64 3.70 3.84 -59.79
N SER A 65 2.44 3.45 -59.98
CA SER A 65 1.81 2.13 -59.71
C SER A 65 2.21 1.26 -58.51
N GLY A 66 1.20 0.96 -57.67
CA GLY A 66 0.82 -0.41 -57.36
C GLY A 66 1.77 -1.23 -56.49
N GLY A 67 1.55 -1.19 -55.17
CA GLY A 67 2.12 -2.15 -54.24
C GLY A 67 1.18 -2.33 -53.06
N ARG A 68 0.61 -3.53 -52.92
CA ARG A 68 -0.26 -3.93 -51.82
C ARG A 68 0.45 -3.64 -50.49
N GLY A 69 -0.08 -2.70 -49.71
CA GLY A 69 0.38 -2.44 -48.35
C GLY A 69 0.11 -3.68 -47.51
N SER A 70 1.16 -4.49 -47.29
CA SER A 70 1.16 -5.47 -46.22
C SER A 70 0.99 -4.69 -44.93
N VAL A 71 -0.19 -4.79 -44.31
CA VAL A 71 -0.37 -4.35 -42.92
C VAL A 71 0.61 -5.21 -42.12
N ALA A 72 1.76 -4.63 -41.80
CA ALA A 72 2.68 -5.22 -40.85
C ALA A 72 1.88 -5.41 -39.56
N LYS A 73 1.67 -6.67 -39.20
CA LYS A 73 1.10 -7.05 -37.91
C LYS A 73 1.91 -6.32 -36.83
N PRO A 74 1.28 -5.61 -35.88
CA PRO A 74 2.01 -5.06 -34.76
C PRO A 74 2.81 -6.21 -34.14
N GLY A 75 4.13 -6.07 -34.07
CA GLY A 75 4.96 -6.99 -33.32
C GLY A 75 4.48 -7.05 -31.87
N PRO A 76 4.72 -8.16 -31.14
CA PRO A 76 4.30 -8.25 -29.74
C PRO A 76 4.88 -7.03 -29.01
N ALA A 77 4.00 -6.21 -28.45
CA ALA A 77 4.40 -5.12 -27.58
C ALA A 77 5.36 -5.71 -26.55
N SER A 78 6.58 -5.16 -26.48
CA SER A 78 7.54 -5.54 -25.44
C SER A 78 6.80 -5.54 -24.12
N PRO A 79 6.87 -6.63 -23.32
CA PRO A 79 6.13 -6.67 -22.06
C PRO A 79 6.53 -5.45 -21.25
N ALA A 80 5.53 -4.65 -20.84
CA ALA A 80 5.73 -3.63 -19.82
C ALA A 80 6.54 -4.29 -18.69
N PRO A 81 7.56 -3.62 -18.13
CA PRO A 81 8.51 -4.26 -17.24
C PRO A 81 7.71 -4.96 -16.14
N ALA A 82 7.78 -6.30 -16.13
CA ALA A 82 7.24 -7.09 -15.03
C ALA A 82 7.94 -6.56 -13.79
N ALA A 83 7.22 -5.82 -12.95
CA ALA A 83 7.77 -5.23 -11.74
C ALA A 83 8.45 -6.36 -10.97
N GLN A 84 9.78 -6.35 -10.95
CA GLN A 84 10.55 -7.35 -10.24
C GLN A 84 10.07 -7.30 -8.79
N PRO A 85 9.77 -8.45 -8.14
CA PRO A 85 9.27 -8.44 -6.78
C PRO A 85 10.30 -7.71 -5.91
N VAL A 86 9.85 -6.63 -5.27
CA VAL A 86 10.70 -5.77 -4.45
C VAL A 86 11.25 -6.62 -3.32
N GLN A 87 12.56 -6.85 -3.35
CA GLN A 87 13.28 -7.73 -2.44
C GLN A 87 13.57 -7.00 -1.13
N GLY A 88 12.62 -7.02 -0.20
CA GLY A 88 12.89 -6.57 1.16
C GLY A 88 12.07 -7.35 2.18
N ILE A 89 12.71 -7.70 3.30
CA ILE A 89 12.11 -8.59 4.31
C ILE A 89 11.18 -7.87 5.28
N ALA A 90 11.13 -6.54 5.28
CA ALA A 90 10.25 -5.82 6.20
C ALA A 90 8.78 -6.09 5.84
N LEU A 91 7.93 -6.09 6.86
CA LEU A 91 6.49 -6.32 6.76
C LEU A 91 5.75 -5.07 7.21
N GLY A 92 4.84 -4.59 6.38
CA GLY A 92 3.84 -3.59 6.74
C GLY A 92 2.45 -4.21 6.79
N MET A 93 1.65 -3.83 7.77
CA MET A 93 0.28 -4.34 7.95
C MET A 93 -0.68 -3.20 8.27
N ILE A 94 -1.84 -3.22 7.63
CA ILE A 94 -2.97 -2.34 7.97
C ILE A 94 -4.23 -3.21 8.12
N GLU A 95 -4.87 -3.14 9.28
CA GLU A 95 -6.17 -3.75 9.56
C GLU A 95 -7.24 -2.67 9.61
N THR A 96 -8.40 -2.98 9.02
CA THR A 96 -9.53 -2.06 8.88
C THR A 96 -10.84 -2.78 9.20
N ARG A 97 -11.89 -1.98 9.48
CA ARG A 97 -13.27 -2.49 9.52
C ARG A 97 -13.90 -2.35 8.14
N GLY A 98 -14.06 -3.48 7.47
CA GLY A 98 -14.65 -3.57 6.15
C GLY A 98 -13.62 -3.60 5.02
N MET A 99 -14.07 -4.09 3.86
CA MET A 99 -13.21 -4.28 2.69
C MET A 99 -12.82 -2.96 2.00
N VAL A 100 -13.71 -1.95 2.03
CA VAL A 100 -13.50 -0.68 1.33
C VAL A 100 -12.30 0.10 1.88
N PRO A 101 -12.18 0.36 3.20
CA PRO A 101 -10.97 0.99 3.73
C PRO A 101 -9.71 0.15 3.54
N ALA A 102 -9.78 -1.19 3.58
CA ALA A 102 -8.64 -2.04 3.28
C ALA A 102 -8.12 -1.87 1.84
N ILE A 103 -9.02 -1.72 0.85
CA ILE A 103 -8.63 -1.46 -0.54
C ILE A 103 -7.96 -0.09 -0.67
N GLU A 104 -8.54 0.95 -0.06
CA GLU A 104 -7.96 2.29 -0.06
C GLU A 104 -6.55 2.28 0.58
N ALA A 105 -6.40 1.60 1.71
CA ALA A 105 -5.11 1.44 2.36
C ALA A 105 -4.08 0.78 1.43
N ALA A 106 -4.45 -0.31 0.75
CA ALA A 106 -3.55 -1.03 -0.15
C ALA A 106 -3.14 -0.18 -1.37
N ASP A 107 -4.08 0.57 -1.94
CA ASP A 107 -3.81 1.48 -3.05
C ASP A 107 -2.84 2.61 -2.63
N ALA A 108 -3.09 3.25 -1.49
CA ALA A 108 -2.22 4.29 -0.96
C ALA A 108 -0.82 3.75 -0.58
N MET A 109 -0.74 2.57 0.07
CA MET A 109 0.51 1.91 0.42
C MET A 109 1.42 1.70 -0.81
N THR A 110 0.87 1.07 -1.86
CA THR A 110 1.65 0.73 -3.07
C THR A 110 2.00 1.93 -3.93
N LYS A 111 1.27 3.04 -3.82
CA LYS A 111 1.60 4.31 -4.49
C LYS A 111 2.65 5.14 -3.75
N ALA A 112 2.73 5.02 -2.43
CA ALA A 112 3.58 5.86 -1.60
C ALA A 112 5.06 5.44 -1.61
N ALA A 113 5.34 4.16 -1.83
CA ALA A 113 6.70 3.64 -1.81
C ALA A 113 6.84 2.35 -2.64
N GLU A 114 8.08 1.96 -2.92
CA GLU A 114 8.39 0.70 -3.57
C GLU A 114 8.17 -0.47 -2.60
N VAL A 115 6.96 -1.02 -2.61
CA VAL A 115 6.54 -2.18 -1.80
C VAL A 115 5.70 -3.14 -2.64
N THR A 116 5.69 -4.41 -2.26
CA THR A 116 4.86 -5.44 -2.89
C THR A 116 3.72 -5.82 -1.97
N LEU A 117 2.47 -5.70 -2.43
CA LEU A 117 1.30 -6.24 -1.72
C LEU A 117 1.36 -7.78 -1.76
N ILE A 118 1.47 -8.41 -0.60
CA ILE A 118 1.63 -9.86 -0.49
C ILE A 118 0.36 -10.59 -0.08
N SER A 119 -0.52 -9.93 0.69
CA SER A 119 -1.72 -10.57 1.19
C SER A 119 -2.81 -9.56 1.49
N ARG A 120 -4.05 -10.07 1.43
CA ARG A 120 -5.25 -9.44 1.93
C ARG A 120 -6.09 -10.51 2.60
N GLU A 121 -6.11 -10.48 3.92
CA GLU A 121 -6.67 -11.52 4.77
C GLU A 121 -8.03 -11.09 5.34
N TYR A 122 -8.99 -12.02 5.34
CA TYR A 122 -10.27 -11.83 5.99
C TYR A 122 -10.25 -12.48 7.38
N VAL A 123 -10.02 -11.70 8.42
CA VAL A 123 -9.91 -12.21 9.79
C VAL A 123 -11.27 -12.72 10.33
N GLY A 124 -12.36 -12.07 9.92
CA GLY A 124 -13.71 -12.36 10.43
C GLY A 124 -14.32 -11.17 11.16
N GLY A 125 -15.64 -11.20 11.43
CA GLY A 125 -16.32 -10.11 12.14
C GLY A 125 -16.27 -8.74 11.43
N GLY A 126 -16.03 -8.73 10.12
CA GLY A 126 -15.84 -7.50 9.33
C GLY A 126 -14.40 -7.00 9.24
N TYR A 127 -13.44 -7.62 9.96
CA TYR A 127 -12.04 -7.22 9.89
C TYR A 127 -11.34 -7.73 8.63
N VAL A 128 -10.57 -6.83 8.01
CA VAL A 128 -9.75 -7.10 6.83
C VAL A 128 -8.36 -6.50 7.03
N THR A 129 -7.34 -7.33 6.81
CA THR A 129 -5.94 -6.94 6.97
C THR A 129 -5.22 -7.03 5.63
N VAL A 130 -4.51 -5.98 5.25
CA VAL A 130 -3.63 -5.93 4.07
C VAL A 130 -2.18 -5.93 4.50
N MET A 131 -1.32 -6.61 3.75
CA MET A 131 0.08 -6.82 4.10
C MET A 131 0.99 -6.52 2.90
N VAL A 132 2.08 -5.80 3.15
CA VAL A 132 3.09 -5.45 2.14
C VAL A 132 4.49 -5.87 2.57
N ARG A 133 5.36 -6.17 1.60
CA ARG A 133 6.81 -6.40 1.80
C ARG A 133 7.65 -5.37 1.06
N GLY A 134 8.84 -5.11 1.58
CA GLY A 134 9.80 -4.20 0.96
C GLY A 134 10.95 -3.86 1.90
N GLU A 135 11.75 -2.87 1.51
CA GLU A 135 12.80 -2.33 2.36
C GLU A 135 12.19 -1.60 3.57
N THR A 136 12.87 -1.58 4.71
CA THR A 136 12.33 -1.00 5.96
C THR A 136 11.88 0.46 5.79
N GLY A 137 12.65 1.26 5.04
CA GLY A 137 12.29 2.66 4.75
C GLY A 137 11.04 2.78 3.87
N ALA A 138 10.92 1.95 2.83
CA ALA A 138 9.76 1.93 1.94
C ALA A 138 8.50 1.48 2.68
N VAL A 139 8.60 0.45 3.52
CA VAL A 139 7.48 -0.04 4.34
C VAL A 139 7.02 1.03 5.36
N ASN A 140 7.96 1.77 5.98
CA ASN A 140 7.63 2.90 6.85
C ASN A 140 6.81 3.99 6.16
N ALA A 141 7.22 4.41 4.95
CA ALA A 141 6.50 5.41 4.18
C ALA A 141 5.13 4.88 3.72
N SER A 142 5.10 3.66 3.20
CA SER A 142 3.90 2.96 2.73
C SER A 142 2.81 2.89 3.82
N VAL A 143 3.14 2.36 5.00
CA VAL A 143 2.14 2.13 6.06
C VAL A 143 1.58 3.45 6.61
N ARG A 144 2.40 4.50 6.73
CA ARG A 144 1.91 5.83 7.14
C ARG A 144 0.90 6.39 6.13
N ALA A 145 1.23 6.36 4.85
CA ALA A 145 0.34 6.84 3.80
C ALA A 145 -0.97 6.03 3.74
N GLY A 146 -0.88 4.70 3.86
CA GLY A 146 -2.05 3.82 3.87
C GLY A 146 -2.98 4.08 5.07
N ALA A 147 -2.41 4.27 6.25
CA ALA A 147 -3.17 4.55 7.47
C ALA A 147 -3.90 5.90 7.37
N ASP A 148 -3.21 6.95 6.93
CA ASP A 148 -3.79 8.29 6.75
C ASP A 148 -4.92 8.30 5.71
N ALA A 149 -4.80 7.50 4.64
CA ALA A 149 -5.79 7.43 3.57
C ALA A 149 -7.07 6.70 4.01
N CYS A 150 -6.93 5.54 4.67
CA CYS A 150 -8.08 4.70 4.99
C CYS A 150 -8.83 5.13 6.27
N GLU A 151 -8.24 5.95 7.14
CA GLU A 151 -8.86 6.38 8.40
C GLU A 151 -10.23 7.04 8.20
N ARG A 152 -10.43 7.74 7.08
CA ARG A 152 -11.69 8.47 6.78
C ARG A 152 -12.65 7.69 5.87
N VAL A 153 -12.35 6.44 5.55
CA VAL A 153 -13.12 5.61 4.62
C VAL A 153 -13.91 4.54 5.39
N GLY A 154 -15.22 4.53 5.23
CA GLY A 154 -16.09 3.55 5.91
C GLY A 154 -15.93 3.59 7.44
N ASP A 155 -15.84 2.41 8.06
CA ASP A 155 -15.60 2.27 9.50
C ASP A 155 -14.11 2.45 9.89
N GLY A 156 -13.26 2.75 8.91
CA GLY A 156 -11.91 3.27 9.11
C GLY A 156 -10.83 2.24 9.51
N LEU A 157 -9.75 2.81 10.02
CA LEU A 157 -8.54 2.12 10.47
C LEU A 157 -8.76 1.45 11.83
N VAL A 158 -8.27 0.22 11.97
CA VAL A 158 -8.23 -0.51 13.26
C VAL A 158 -6.81 -0.53 13.80
N ALA A 159 -5.85 -0.92 12.96
CA ALA A 159 -4.45 -0.99 13.35
C ALA A 159 -3.53 -0.75 12.13
N ALA A 160 -2.39 -0.12 12.38
CA ALA A 160 -1.29 0.00 11.43
C ALA A 160 0.01 -0.41 12.14
N HIS A 161 0.76 -1.34 11.55
CA HIS A 161 1.94 -1.91 12.21
C HIS A 161 3.05 -2.27 11.23
N ILE A 162 4.29 -2.23 11.72
CA ILE A 162 5.50 -2.47 10.94
C ILE A 162 6.43 -3.39 11.72
N ILE A 163 6.92 -4.43 11.04
CA ILE A 163 7.95 -5.32 11.54
C ILE A 163 9.11 -5.26 10.55
N ALA A 164 10.19 -4.54 10.92
CA ALA A 164 11.34 -4.32 10.04
C ALA A 164 12.04 -5.62 9.63
N ARG A 165 12.00 -6.64 10.49
CA ARG A 165 12.62 -7.95 10.28
C ARG A 165 11.82 -9.05 10.99
N PRO A 166 10.78 -9.61 10.33
CA PRO A 166 10.03 -10.73 10.87
C PRO A 166 10.96 -11.91 11.18
N HIS A 167 10.67 -12.64 12.26
CA HIS A 167 11.38 -13.89 12.55
C HIS A 167 10.97 -14.97 11.54
N GLN A 168 11.88 -15.88 11.20
CA GLN A 168 11.61 -16.92 10.19
C GLN A 168 10.41 -17.80 10.54
N GLU A 169 10.18 -18.06 11.83
CA GLU A 169 9.02 -18.82 12.31
C GLU A 169 7.68 -18.10 12.08
N VAL A 170 7.69 -16.79 11.84
CA VAL A 170 6.49 -16.00 11.56
C VAL A 170 6.14 -16.00 10.08
N GLU A 171 7.11 -16.21 9.18
CA GLU A 171 6.90 -16.19 7.73
C GLU A 171 5.76 -17.11 7.26
N PRO A 172 5.58 -18.35 7.79
CA PRO A 172 4.45 -19.20 7.42
C PRO A 172 3.07 -18.58 7.72
N ALA A 173 2.98 -17.75 8.77
CA ALA A 173 1.73 -17.08 9.14
C ALA A 173 1.38 -15.88 8.23
N LEU A 174 2.33 -15.41 7.41
CA LEU A 174 2.13 -14.30 6.47
C LEU A 174 1.64 -14.76 5.09
N ILE A 175 1.59 -16.08 4.87
CA ILE A 175 1.11 -16.66 3.62
C ILE A 175 -0.41 -16.47 3.53
N PRO A 176 -0.95 -15.95 2.41
CA PRO A 176 -2.38 -15.76 2.25
C PRO A 176 -3.13 -17.06 2.51
N THR A 177 -4.12 -17.03 3.40
CA THR A 177 -5.00 -18.18 3.52
C THR A 177 -5.95 -18.14 2.33
N HIS A 178 -6.02 -19.23 1.55
CA HIS A 178 -6.88 -19.31 0.36
C HIS A 178 -8.37 -19.42 0.72
N VAL A 179 -8.81 -18.78 1.81
CA VAL A 179 -10.19 -18.80 2.29
C VAL A 179 -11.03 -18.00 1.30
N ARG A 180 -11.54 -18.71 0.29
CA ARG A 180 -12.59 -18.21 -0.57
C ARG A 180 -13.85 -18.10 0.28
N ARG A 181 -14.24 -16.86 0.58
CA ARG A 181 -15.61 -16.58 1.05
C ARG A 181 -16.55 -17.15 -0.02
N ARG A 182 -17.21 -18.26 0.28
CA ARG A 182 -18.41 -18.65 -0.48
C ARG A 182 -19.43 -17.56 -0.20
N GLY A 183 -19.83 -16.85 -1.26
CA GLY A 183 -20.92 -15.90 -1.22
C GLY A 183 -22.25 -16.59 -0.98
#